data_AF-A0A842L0U4-F1
#
_entry.id   AF-A0A842L0U4-F1
#
_cell.length_a   1.000
_cell.length_b   1.000
_cell.length_c   1.000
_cell.angle_alpha   90.00
_cell.angle_beta   90.00
_cell.angle_gamma   90.00
#
_symmetry.space_group_name_H-M   'P 1'
#
loop_
_entity.id
_entity.type
_entity.pdbx_description
1 polymer ?
#
loop_
_entity_poly.entity_id
_entity_poly.type
_entity_poly.pdbx_seq_one_letter_code
_entity_poly.pdbx_strand_id
1 'polypeptide(L)'
;MIHLTGIIDFLLNLDQGLTLIIQEFGVWAYMILFVIVFCETGLVMFPFLPGDSLLFLSGTFASKGLFAVELLYLLFVSAAILGDAVNYWIGKFVGPKVFTKENSRLFNKRHLERA
;
A
#
# COMPACT_ATOMS: atom_id res chain seq x y z
N MET A 1 -7.00 13.97 23.07
CA MET A 1 -7.53 14.50 21.79
C MET A 1 -6.36 14.80 20.84
N ILE A 2 -5.47 13.82 20.58
CA ILE A 2 -4.15 14.07 19.93
C ILE A 2 -3.74 12.94 18.93
N HIS A 3 -4.40 11.78 18.90
CA HIS A 3 -3.86 10.64 18.13
C HIS A 3 -4.14 10.66 16.62
N LEU A 4 -5.17 11.37 16.14
CA LEU A 4 -5.52 11.34 14.71
C LEU A 4 -4.68 12.30 13.88
N THR A 5 -4.39 13.48 14.42
CA THR A 5 -3.58 14.51 13.75
C THR A 5 -2.14 14.04 13.56
N GLY A 6 -1.51 13.40 14.56
CA GLY A 6 -0.14 12.90 14.43
C GLY A 6 0.05 11.82 13.35
N ILE A 7 -0.98 10.98 13.13
CA ILE A 7 -0.96 9.97 12.05
C ILE A 7 -1.12 10.66 10.69
N ILE A 8 -2.03 11.63 10.59
CA ILE A 8 -2.26 12.41 9.37
C ILE A 8 -1.05 13.28 9.01
N ASP A 9 -0.43 13.93 10.00
CA ASP A 9 0.76 14.76 9.84
C ASP A 9 1.99 13.92 9.45
N PHE A 10 2.13 12.71 10.00
CA PHE A 10 3.13 11.74 9.55
C PHE A 10 2.86 11.28 8.11
N LEU A 11 1.59 11.08 7.75
CA LEU A 11 1.15 10.75 6.39
C LEU A 11 1.26 11.92 5.39
N LEU A 12 1.36 13.16 5.86
CA LEU A 12 1.52 14.35 5.01
C LEU A 12 2.98 14.83 4.93
N ASN A 13 3.83 14.47 5.89
CA ASN A 13 5.26 14.84 5.95
C ASN A 13 6.19 13.60 5.79
N LEU A 14 5.89 12.71 4.84
CA LEU A 14 6.67 11.48 4.64
C LEU A 14 8.11 11.72 4.17
N ASP A 15 8.41 12.88 3.61
CA ASP A 15 9.76 13.28 3.25
C ASP A 15 10.68 13.35 4.49
N GLN A 16 10.17 13.92 5.59
CA GLN A 16 10.89 13.99 6.87
C GLN A 16 10.85 12.64 7.60
N GLY A 17 9.71 11.93 7.53
CA GLY A 17 9.53 10.61 8.13
C GLY A 17 10.48 9.55 7.56
N LEU A 18 10.64 9.49 6.22
CA LEU A 18 11.59 8.58 5.59
C LEU A 18 13.03 8.91 5.95
N THR A 19 13.40 10.19 5.98
CA THR A 19 14.77 10.59 6.33
C THR A 19 15.13 10.13 7.74
N LEU A 20 14.20 10.30 8.70
CA LEU A 20 14.34 9.78 10.07
C LEU A 20 14.41 8.25 10.09
N ILE A 21 13.54 7.56 9.34
CA ILE A 21 13.54 6.10 9.25
C ILE A 21 14.88 5.59 8.70
N ILE A 22 15.42 6.20 7.67
CA ILE A 22 16.69 5.77 7.07
C ILE A 22 17.86 5.98 8.04
N GLN A 23 17.88 7.12 8.74
CA GLN A 23 18.95 7.45 9.68
C GLN A 23 18.91 6.62 10.97
N GLU A 24 17.73 6.31 11.49
CA GLU A 24 17.58 5.52 12.73
C GLU A 24 17.56 4.00 12.48
N PHE A 25 16.94 3.55 11.39
CA PHE A 25 16.61 2.13 11.17
C PHE A 25 17.52 1.43 10.15
N GLY A 26 18.28 2.17 9.33
CA GLY A 26 19.25 1.60 8.39
C GLY A 26 18.65 0.50 7.49
N VAL A 27 19.11 -0.76 7.65
CA VAL A 27 18.60 -1.92 6.88
C VAL A 27 17.11 -2.19 7.12
N TRP A 28 16.57 -1.85 8.30
CA TRP A 28 15.14 -2.04 8.58
C TRP A 28 14.24 -1.09 7.79
N ALA A 29 14.78 -0.01 7.23
CA ALA A 29 14.04 0.90 6.35
C ALA A 29 13.49 0.18 5.11
N TYR A 30 14.21 -0.80 4.57
CA TYR A 30 13.74 -1.65 3.48
C TYR A 30 12.47 -2.41 3.87
N MET A 31 12.45 -3.02 5.06
CA MET A 31 11.29 -3.79 5.53
C MET A 31 10.07 -2.89 5.77
N ILE A 32 10.29 -1.67 6.28
CA ILE A 32 9.22 -0.69 6.47
C ILE A 32 8.63 -0.28 5.11
N LEU A 33 9.48 0.03 4.12
CA LEU A 33 9.05 0.32 2.75
C LEU A 33 8.24 -0.84 2.15
N PHE A 34 8.68 -2.08 2.37
CA PHE A 34 7.97 -3.27 1.91
C PHE A 34 6.56 -3.33 2.48
N VAL A 35 6.42 -3.18 3.80
CA VAL A 35 5.14 -3.26 4.50
C VAL A 35 4.20 -2.15 4.03
N ILE A 36 4.70 -0.94 3.80
CA ILE A 36 3.88 0.18 3.33
C ILE A 36 3.32 -0.11 1.93
N VAL A 37 4.17 -0.44 0.97
CA VAL A 37 3.75 -0.72 -0.42
C VAL A 37 2.86 -1.96 -0.49
N PHE A 38 3.17 -3.00 0.29
CA PHE A 38 2.34 -4.18 0.41
C PHE A 38 0.96 -3.86 0.98
N CYS A 39 0.86 -2.99 1.99
CA CYS A 39 -0.42 -2.58 2.57
C CYS A 39 -1.25 -1.73 1.60
N GLU A 40 -0.64 -0.80 0.87
CA GLU A 40 -1.33 0.03 -0.12
C GLU A 40 -1.93 -0.80 -1.26
N THR A 41 -1.16 -1.74 -1.80
CA THR A 41 -1.59 -2.63 -2.90
C THR A 41 -2.47 -3.78 -2.42
N GLY A 42 -2.18 -4.34 -1.25
CA GLY A 42 -2.81 -5.56 -0.74
C GLY A 42 -4.09 -5.36 0.05
N LEU A 43 -4.29 -4.18 0.66
CA LEU A 43 -5.46 -3.93 1.51
C LEU A 43 -6.39 -2.91 0.86
N VAL A 44 -7.58 -3.36 0.49
CA VAL A 44 -8.67 -2.54 -0.09
C VAL A 44 -8.99 -1.27 0.71
N MET A 45 -8.75 -1.28 2.03
CA MET A 45 -9.06 -0.16 2.92
C MET A 45 -7.93 0.85 3.10
N PHE A 46 -6.71 0.58 2.62
CA PHE A 46 -5.53 1.44 2.86
C PHE A 46 -4.93 2.14 1.60
N PRO A 47 -5.72 2.61 0.60
CA PRO A 47 -5.17 3.34 -0.55
C PRO A 47 -4.70 4.76 -0.20
N PHE A 48 -4.76 5.14 1.07
CA PHE A 48 -4.30 6.44 1.55
C PHE A 48 -2.82 6.45 1.94
N LEU A 49 -2.15 5.28 1.99
CA LEU A 49 -0.69 5.22 2.14
C LEU A 49 -0.05 5.66 0.82
N PRO A 50 0.86 6.65 0.81
CA PRO A 50 1.42 7.19 -0.43
C PRO A 50 2.70 6.47 -0.84
N GLY A 51 2.58 5.22 -1.30
CA GLY A 51 3.74 4.42 -1.72
C GLY A 51 4.41 4.95 -2.98
N ASP A 52 3.68 5.58 -3.91
CA ASP A 52 4.28 6.19 -5.10
C ASP A 52 5.34 7.25 -4.74
N SER A 53 4.98 8.14 -3.80
CA SER A 53 5.90 9.16 -3.27
C SER A 53 7.08 8.52 -2.54
N LEU A 54 6.84 7.43 -1.79
CA LEU A 54 7.90 6.69 -1.09
C LEU A 54 8.85 5.98 -2.06
N LEU A 55 8.35 5.43 -3.16
CA LEU A 55 9.15 4.85 -4.24
C LEU A 55 10.07 5.92 -4.86
N PHE A 56 9.54 7.11 -5.14
CA PHE A 56 10.31 8.23 -5.68
C PHE A 56 11.39 8.72 -4.71
N LEU A 57 11.04 8.89 -3.43
CA LEU A 57 11.99 9.29 -2.39
C LEU A 57 13.07 8.22 -2.16
N SER A 58 12.68 6.95 -2.13
CA SER A 58 13.62 5.82 -1.98
C SER A 58 14.62 5.76 -3.13
N GLY A 59 14.17 6.00 -4.37
CA GLY A 59 15.05 6.13 -5.53
C GLY A 59 15.99 7.34 -5.44
N THR A 60 15.49 8.47 -4.91
CA THR A 60 16.31 9.67 -4.67
C THR A 60 17.38 9.44 -3.59
N PHE A 61 17.08 8.65 -2.56
CA PHE A 61 18.08 8.26 -1.55
C PHE A 61 19.04 7.18 -2.06
N ALA A 62 18.58 6.29 -2.94
CA ALA A 62 19.44 5.32 -3.60
C ALA A 62 20.49 6.00 -4.49
N SER A 63 20.14 7.07 -5.21
CA SER A 63 21.11 7.86 -5.98
C SER A 63 22.17 8.56 -5.12
N LYS A 64 21.87 8.80 -3.84
CA LYS A 64 22.81 9.31 -2.82
C LYS A 64 23.64 8.20 -2.15
N GLY A 65 23.47 6.93 -2.56
CA GLY A 65 24.19 5.79 -2.01
C GLY A 65 23.66 5.28 -0.66
N LEU A 66 22.50 5.75 -0.21
CA LEU A 66 21.89 5.31 1.06
C LEU A 66 21.12 4.00 0.92
N PHE A 67 20.72 3.66 -0.32
CA PHE A 67 20.04 2.41 -0.65
C PHE A 67 20.66 1.76 -1.89
N ALA A 68 20.63 0.42 -1.92
CA ALA A 68 20.96 -0.35 -3.10
C ALA A 68 19.72 -0.43 -4.00
N VAL A 69 19.84 0.05 -5.23
CA VAL A 69 18.72 0.13 -6.19
C VAL A 69 18.19 -1.26 -6.52
N GLU A 70 19.07 -2.25 -6.64
CA GLU A 70 18.73 -3.63 -6.97
C GLU A 70 17.87 -4.27 -5.87
N LEU A 71 18.19 -3.98 -4.60
CA LEU A 71 17.41 -4.45 -3.46
C LEU A 71 16.05 -3.75 -3.38
N LEU A 72 16.01 -2.41 -3.57
CA LEU A 72 14.74 -1.68 -3.62
C LEU A 72 13.83 -2.19 -4.73
N TYR A 73 14.38 -2.45 -5.92
CA TYR A 73 13.63 -2.99 -7.05
C TYR A 73 13.00 -4.34 -6.71
N LEU A 74 13.80 -5.30 -6.22
CA LEU A 74 13.30 -6.63 -5.87
C LEU A 74 12.26 -6.57 -4.74
N LEU A 75 12.48 -5.66 -3.79
CA LEU A 75 11.59 -5.44 -2.66
C LEU A 75 10.24 -4.87 -3.09
N PHE A 76 10.21 -3.82 -3.92
CA PHE A 76 8.95 -3.23 -4.39
C PHE A 76 8.18 -4.18 -5.31
N VAL A 77 8.87 -4.88 -6.22
CA VAL A 77 8.23 -5.87 -7.10
C VAL A 77 7.60 -7.01 -6.28
N SER A 78 8.34 -7.57 -5.32
CA SER A 78 7.80 -8.62 -4.46
C SER A 78 6.64 -8.11 -3.58
N ALA A 79 6.73 -6.90 -3.03
CA ALA A 79 5.67 -6.28 -2.25
C ALA A 79 4.38 -6.13 -3.07
N ALA A 80 4.49 -5.61 -4.30
CA ALA A 80 3.35 -5.40 -5.19
C ALA A 80 2.69 -6.72 -5.60
N ILE A 81 3.49 -7.72 -6.02
CA ILE A 81 2.96 -9.04 -6.42
C ILE A 81 2.24 -9.72 -5.24
N LEU A 82 2.85 -9.68 -4.05
CA LEU A 82 2.26 -10.28 -2.86
C LEU A 82 1.02 -9.51 -2.41
N GLY A 83 1.05 -8.18 -2.48
CA GLY A 83 -0.08 -7.30 -2.21
C GLY A 83 -1.25 -7.65 -3.12
N ASP A 84 -1.06 -7.62 -4.44
CA ASP A 84 -2.09 -7.95 -5.42
C ASP A 84 -2.65 -9.36 -5.22
N ALA A 85 -1.80 -10.34 -4.89
CA ALA A 85 -2.25 -11.69 -4.58
C ALA A 85 -3.19 -11.69 -3.35
N VAL A 86 -2.80 -11.04 -2.25
CA VAL A 86 -3.63 -10.92 -1.04
C VAL A 86 -4.92 -10.17 -1.33
N ASN A 87 -4.84 -9.06 -2.08
CA ASN A 87 -5.99 -8.27 -2.51
C ASN A 87 -6.99 -9.13 -3.30
N TYR A 88 -6.49 -9.92 -4.26
CA TYR A 88 -7.30 -10.85 -5.05
C TYR A 88 -7.98 -11.90 -4.16
N TRP A 89 -7.24 -12.50 -3.21
CA TRP A 89 -7.81 -13.48 -2.29
C TRP A 89 -8.89 -12.86 -1.41
N ILE A 90 -8.66 -11.66 -0.85
CA ILE A 90 -9.66 -10.92 -0.08
C ILE A 90 -10.90 -10.67 -0.94
N GLY A 91 -10.73 -10.17 -2.16
CA GLY A 91 -11.83 -9.95 -3.11
C GLY A 91 -12.59 -11.24 -3.45
N LYS A 92 -11.89 -12.37 -3.61
CA LYS A 92 -12.49 -13.68 -3.89
C LYS A 92 -13.26 -14.25 -2.71
N PHE A 93 -12.83 -14.02 -1.46
CA PHE A 93 -13.55 -14.47 -0.27
C PHE A 93 -14.70 -13.55 0.12
N VAL A 94 -14.52 -12.23 -0.01
CA VAL A 94 -15.52 -11.22 0.36
C VAL A 94 -16.57 -11.05 -0.74
N GLY A 95 -16.18 -11.16 -2.00
CA GLY A 95 -17.05 -11.02 -3.17
C GLY A 95 -18.33 -11.84 -3.09
N PRO A 96 -18.26 -13.19 -2.95
CA PRO A 96 -19.44 -14.03 -2.84
C PRO A 96 -20.37 -13.60 -1.70
N LYS A 97 -19.85 -13.21 -0.53
CA LYS A 97 -20.68 -12.72 0.60
C LYS A 97 -21.42 -11.41 0.30
N VAL A 98 -20.87 -10.56 -0.56
CA VAL A 98 -21.54 -9.32 -1.02
C VAL A 98 -22.55 -9.62 -2.14
N PHE A 99 -22.26 -10.58 -3.02
CA PHE A 99 -23.12 -10.96 -4.15
C PHE A 99 -24.29 -11.89 -3.78
N THR A 100 -24.18 -12.67 -2.69
CA THR A 100 -25.27 -13.55 -2.23
C THR A 100 -26.35 -12.80 -1.42
N LYS A 101 -26.11 -11.53 -1.05
CA LYS A 101 -27.15 -10.67 -0.48
C LYS A 101 -28.03 -10.13 -1.63
N GLU A 102 -29.11 -10.84 -1.93
CA GLU A 102 -30.12 -10.52 -2.95
C GLU A 102 -30.77 -9.12 -2.86
N ASN A 103 -30.44 -8.32 -1.85
CA ASN A 103 -31.09 -7.03 -1.60
C ASN A 103 -30.09 -5.90 -1.26
N SER A 104 -28.98 -5.83 -2.00
CA SER A 104 -28.08 -4.66 -1.92
C SER A 104 -28.49 -3.60 -2.93
N ARG A 105 -28.80 -2.39 -2.44
CA ARG A 105 -29.14 -1.17 -3.22
C ARG A 105 -28.11 -0.76 -4.28
N LEU A 106 -26.97 -1.45 -4.38
CA LEU A 106 -25.84 -1.13 -5.26
C LEU A 106 -25.70 -2.03 -6.50
N PHE A 107 -26.46 -3.14 -6.61
CA PHE A 107 -26.31 -4.05 -7.76
C PHE A 107 -27.65 -4.59 -8.26
N ASN A 108 -28.22 -3.89 -9.24
CA ASN A 108 -29.44 -4.32 -9.91
C ASN A 108 -29.08 -5.34 -11.00
N LYS A 109 -29.30 -6.64 -10.73
CA LYS A 109 -29.07 -7.77 -11.67
C LYS A 109 -29.78 -7.60 -13.04
N ARG A 110 -30.73 -6.67 -13.17
CA ARG A 110 -31.54 -6.42 -14.37
C ARG A 110 -30.76 -5.95 -15.62
N HIS A 111 -29.48 -5.61 -15.50
CA HIS A 111 -28.68 -5.12 -16.64
C HIS A 111 -27.79 -6.20 -17.28
N LEU A 112 -27.60 -7.36 -16.64
CA LEU A 112 -26.78 -8.45 -17.17
C LEU A 112 -27.57 -9.45 -18.04
N GLU A 113 -28.90 -9.46 -17.94
CA GLU A 113 -29.78 -10.34 -18.73
C GLU A 113 -30.15 -9.77 -20.12
N ARG A 114 -29.58 -8.62 -20.51
CA ARG A 114 -29.85 -7.97 -21.81
C ARG A 114 -28.66 -7.95 -22.78
N ALA A 115 -27.58 -8.68 -22.50
CA ALA A 115 -26.44 -8.81 -23.42
C ALA A 115 -26.41 -10.21 -24.05
#